data_AF-A0A3D1AQZ6-F1
#
_entry.id   AF-A0A3D1AQZ6-F1
#
_cell.length_a   1.000
_cell.length_b   1.000
_cell.length_c   1.000
_cell.angle_alpha   90.00
_cell.angle_beta   90.00
_cell.angle_gamma   90.00
#
_symmetry.space_group_name_H-M   'P 1'
#
loop_
_entity.id
_entity.type
_entity.pdbx_description
1 polymer ?
#
loop_
_entity_poly.entity_id
_entity_poly.type
_entity_poly.pdbx_seq_one_letter_code
_entity_poly.pdbx_strand_id
1 'polypeptide(L)'
;HNFGPYPYVMGRDPEEVTDEASKVNILNPANPLFQWPNKITAKDFEGWVEERGSKWWKTWDPHYEALLETHDADQPPQKGGLLYARYGKGIYIYNAYAFYRQLPEGVPGAFRLMANMLSLAKNPELAAQIK
;
A
#
# COMPACT_ATOMS: atom_id res chain seq x y z
N HIS A 1 -16.12 -11.37 -5.23
CA HIS A 1 -15.55 -12.31 -4.25
C HIS A 1 -14.70 -11.53 -3.26
N ASN A 2 -14.73 -11.92 -1.98
CA ASN A 2 -13.86 -11.39 -0.94
C ASN A 2 -12.72 -12.39 -0.73
N PHE A 3 -11.49 -12.01 -1.08
CA PHE A 3 -10.29 -12.86 -0.99
C PHE A 3 -9.37 -12.45 0.17
N GLY A 4 -9.81 -11.50 0.99
CA GLY A 4 -9.06 -10.97 2.12
C GLY A 4 -9.37 -11.74 3.40
N PRO A 5 -8.49 -11.69 4.41
CA PRO A 5 -8.70 -12.35 5.69
C PRO A 5 -9.89 -11.78 6.49
N TYR A 6 -10.26 -10.52 6.25
CA TYR A 6 -11.39 -9.84 6.89
C TYR A 6 -12.30 -9.17 5.84
N PRO A 7 -13.56 -8.84 6.17
CA PRO A 7 -14.50 -8.19 5.26
C PRO A 7 -13.96 -6.91 4.60
N TYR A 8 -14.18 -6.77 3.30
CA TYR A 8 -13.97 -5.52 2.57
C TYR A 8 -14.95 -5.38 1.41
N VAL A 9 -15.11 -4.14 0.92
CA VAL A 9 -15.92 -3.79 -0.25
C VAL A 9 -15.04 -3.02 -1.23
N MET A 10 -14.79 -3.59 -2.40
CA MET A 10 -14.13 -2.91 -3.53
C MET A 10 -15.14 -2.14 -4.39
N GLY A 11 -16.38 -2.65 -4.51
CA GLY A 11 -17.36 -2.12 -5.46
C GLY A 11 -17.34 -2.88 -6.79
N ARG A 12 -18.28 -2.56 -7.69
CA ARG A 12 -18.33 -3.10 -9.06
C ARG A 12 -17.39 -2.32 -9.99
N ASP A 13 -17.35 -1.01 -9.79
CA ASP A 13 -16.52 -0.05 -10.50
C ASP A 13 -15.58 0.60 -9.46
N PRO A 14 -14.48 -0.07 -9.10
CA PRO A 14 -13.58 0.48 -8.09
C PRO A 14 -12.81 1.68 -8.63
N GLU A 15 -12.52 2.61 -7.74
CA GLU A 15 -11.77 3.82 -8.05
C GLU A 15 -10.35 3.49 -8.53
N GLU A 16 -9.78 4.42 -9.28
CA GLU A 16 -8.42 4.43 -9.79
C GLU A 16 -7.82 5.83 -9.66
N VAL A 17 -6.49 5.93 -9.61
CA VAL A 17 -5.79 7.21 -9.54
C VAL A 17 -4.84 7.24 -10.72
N THR A 18 -5.28 7.97 -11.75
CA THR A 18 -4.74 7.92 -13.10
C THR A 18 -3.68 8.97 -13.33
N ASP A 19 -3.60 10.01 -12.52
CA ASP A 19 -2.54 11.00 -12.60
C ASP A 19 -1.31 10.53 -11.80
N GLU A 20 -0.21 10.26 -12.50
CA GLU A 20 1.09 9.95 -11.88
C GLU A 20 1.60 11.06 -10.95
N ALA A 21 1.18 12.32 -11.15
CA ALA A 21 1.55 13.45 -10.30
C ALA A 21 0.72 13.53 -9.01
N SER A 22 -0.35 12.73 -8.88
CA SER A 22 -1.20 12.70 -7.67
C SER A 22 -0.36 12.40 -6.43
N LYS A 23 -0.49 13.28 -5.44
CA LYS A 23 0.33 13.26 -4.22
C LYS A 23 -0.01 12.06 -3.36
N VAL A 24 1.01 11.27 -3.02
CA VAL A 24 0.88 10.17 -2.05
C VAL A 24 1.16 10.68 -0.64
N ASN A 25 0.17 10.57 0.24
CA ASN A 25 0.27 10.88 1.67
C ASN A 25 0.47 9.59 2.48
N ILE A 26 1.51 9.56 3.32
CA ILE A 26 1.76 8.45 4.25
C ILE A 26 0.94 8.69 5.53
N LEU A 27 0.01 7.78 5.82
CA LEU A 27 -0.95 7.95 6.93
C LEU A 27 -0.37 7.50 8.27
N ASN A 28 0.38 6.39 8.28
CA ASN A 28 1.11 5.92 9.46
C ASN A 28 2.58 5.67 9.12
N PRO A 29 3.46 6.68 9.21
CA PRO A 29 4.87 6.52 8.87
C PRO A 29 5.59 5.55 9.80
N ALA A 30 5.10 5.30 11.02
CA ALA A 30 5.72 4.38 11.96
C ALA A 30 5.38 2.91 11.67
N ASN A 31 4.50 2.60 10.71
CA ASN A 31 4.17 1.22 10.37
C ASN A 31 5.44 0.48 9.90
N PRO A 32 5.68 -0.77 10.34
CA PRO A 32 6.86 -1.55 9.98
C PRO A 32 7.10 -1.69 8.48
N LEU A 33 6.04 -1.65 7.65
CA LEU A 33 6.15 -1.67 6.19
C LEU A 33 6.98 -0.48 5.64
N PHE A 34 6.97 0.66 6.33
CA PHE A 34 7.71 1.85 5.91
C PHE A 34 9.05 2.03 6.63
N GLN A 35 9.35 1.21 7.62
CA GLN A 35 10.58 1.36 8.41
C GLN A 35 11.65 0.33 8.08
N TRP A 36 11.32 -0.81 7.47
CA TRP A 36 12.30 -1.89 7.27
C TRP A 36 12.05 -2.77 6.04
N PRO A 37 13.11 -3.22 5.33
CA PRO A 37 14.53 -2.89 5.54
C PRO A 37 14.91 -1.51 5.01
N ASN A 38 14.05 -0.88 4.21
CA ASN A 38 14.26 0.47 3.73
C ASN A 38 13.33 1.43 4.47
N LYS A 39 13.81 2.63 4.78
CA LYS A 39 12.94 3.72 5.25
C LYS A 39 12.21 4.33 4.05
N ILE A 40 10.89 4.22 4.04
CA ILE A 40 10.02 4.78 2.99
C ILE A 40 9.56 6.17 3.41
N THR A 41 9.61 7.10 2.46
CA THR A 41 9.24 8.50 2.59
C THR A 41 8.46 8.96 1.36
N ALA A 42 8.00 10.21 1.35
CA ALA A 42 7.34 10.78 0.18
C ALA A 42 8.20 10.68 -1.11
N LYS A 43 9.53 10.72 -0.98
CA LYS A 43 10.47 10.60 -2.11
C LYS A 43 10.40 9.26 -2.84
N ASP A 44 9.93 8.21 -2.17
CA ASP A 44 9.76 6.88 -2.77
C ASP A 44 8.58 6.81 -3.75
N PHE A 45 7.77 7.87 -3.79
CA PHE A 45 6.67 8.03 -4.73
C PHE A 45 6.99 9.03 -5.86
N GLU A 46 8.20 9.59 -5.91
CA GLU A 46 8.66 10.44 -7.01
C GLU A 46 9.10 9.59 -8.21
N GLY A 47 8.90 10.12 -9.42
CA GLY A 47 9.31 9.47 -10.67
C GLY A 47 8.52 8.21 -11.05
N TRP A 48 7.35 8.00 -10.45
CA TRP A 48 6.39 7.00 -10.90
C TRP A 48 5.76 7.45 -12.23
N VAL A 49 5.42 6.49 -13.08
CA VAL A 49 4.91 6.73 -14.43
C VAL A 49 3.48 6.26 -14.62
N GLU A 50 2.79 6.92 -15.55
CA GLU A 50 1.43 6.75 -16.01
C GLU A 50 0.35 6.93 -14.93
N GLU A 51 0.26 6.03 -13.96
CA GLU A 51 -0.80 6.01 -12.95
C GLU A 51 -0.25 5.67 -11.55
N ARG A 52 -0.98 6.04 -10.50
CA ARG A 52 -0.67 5.59 -9.13
C ARG A 52 -1.15 4.16 -8.89
N GLY A 53 -2.29 3.77 -9.46
CA GLY A 53 -2.84 2.43 -9.29
C GLY A 53 -4.26 2.31 -9.82
N SER A 54 -4.89 1.19 -9.49
CA SER A 54 -6.33 0.94 -9.69
C SER A 54 -6.88 -0.01 -8.64
N LYS A 55 -8.20 -0.14 -8.57
CA LYS A 55 -8.93 -1.11 -7.75
C LYS A 55 -9.02 -0.77 -6.25
N TRP A 56 -9.06 0.50 -5.88
CA TRP A 56 -9.15 0.90 -4.47
C TRP A 56 -10.33 0.23 -3.77
N TRP A 57 -10.10 -0.21 -2.53
CA TRP A 57 -11.19 -0.61 -1.66
C TRP A 57 -12.00 0.63 -1.24
N LYS A 58 -13.32 0.51 -1.27
CA LYS A 58 -14.24 1.55 -0.80
C LYS A 58 -14.40 1.52 0.71
N THR A 59 -14.56 0.33 1.29
CA THR A 59 -14.62 0.13 2.74
C THR A 59 -13.97 -1.18 3.14
N TRP A 60 -13.57 -1.30 4.40
CA TRP A 60 -12.93 -2.49 4.96
C TRP A 60 -13.16 -2.59 6.46
N ASP A 61 -12.98 -3.79 6.98
CA ASP A 61 -13.05 -4.11 8.39
C ASP A 61 -11.94 -3.40 9.21
N PRO A 62 -12.18 -2.99 10.47
CA PRO A 62 -11.18 -2.30 11.30
C PRO A 62 -9.86 -3.04 11.54
N HIS A 63 -9.77 -4.35 11.27
CA HIS A 63 -8.51 -5.09 11.32
C HIS A 63 -7.52 -4.63 10.23
N TYR A 64 -7.99 -3.99 9.16
CA TYR A 64 -7.13 -3.39 8.16
C TYR A 64 -6.78 -1.95 8.53
N GLU A 65 -5.48 -1.68 8.52
CA GLU A 65 -4.91 -0.35 8.61
C GLU A 65 -4.61 0.18 7.20
N ALA A 66 -5.19 1.32 6.85
CA ALA A 66 -4.81 2.03 5.63
C ALA A 66 -3.51 2.80 5.84
N LEU A 67 -2.55 2.58 4.95
CA LEU A 67 -1.19 3.10 5.11
C LEU A 67 -0.89 4.31 4.23
N LEU A 68 -1.56 4.41 3.09
CA LEU A 68 -1.38 5.49 2.13
C LEU A 68 -2.74 6.10 1.73
N GLU A 69 -2.68 7.35 1.32
CA GLU A 69 -3.79 8.07 0.70
C GLU A 69 -3.28 8.77 -0.55
N THR A 70 -4.04 8.71 -1.65
CA THR A 70 -3.79 9.45 -2.89
C THR A 70 -5.10 9.57 -3.66
N HIS A 71 -5.27 10.62 -4.46
CA HIS A 71 -6.45 10.86 -5.27
C HIS A 71 -6.12 11.85 -6.40
N ASP A 72 -6.82 11.75 -7.53
CA ASP A 72 -6.78 12.76 -8.58
C ASP A 72 -7.54 14.02 -8.12
N ALA A 73 -7.30 15.18 -8.74
CA ALA A 73 -7.76 16.49 -8.24
C ALA A 73 -9.27 16.61 -7.95
N ASP A 74 -10.10 15.88 -8.69
CA ASP A 74 -11.57 15.91 -8.58
C ASP A 74 -12.15 14.68 -7.85
N GLN A 75 -11.28 13.84 -7.27
CA GLN A 75 -11.68 12.64 -6.54
C GLN A 75 -11.69 12.90 -5.02
N PRO A 76 -12.57 12.21 -4.25
CA PRO A 76 -12.43 12.17 -2.81
C PRO A 76 -11.12 11.45 -2.41
N PRO A 77 -10.52 11.77 -1.24
CA PRO A 77 -9.30 11.10 -0.78
C PRO A 77 -9.42 9.58 -0.73
N GLN A 78 -8.56 8.86 -1.46
CA GLN A 78 -8.64 7.40 -1.57
C GLN A 78 -7.60 6.71 -0.67
N LYS A 79 -8.07 5.98 0.34
CA LYS A 79 -7.23 5.28 1.34
C LYS A 79 -7.14 3.77 1.12
N GLY A 80 -7.99 3.21 0.26
CA GLY A 80 -8.07 1.78 -0.02
C GLY A 80 -6.97 1.22 -0.93
N GLY A 81 -5.84 1.91 -1.08
CA GLY A 81 -4.79 1.57 -2.05
C GLY A 81 -3.67 0.69 -1.48
N LEU A 82 -3.36 0.85 -0.18
CA LEU A 82 -2.39 0.03 0.52
C LEU A 82 -2.92 -0.27 1.93
N LEU A 83 -3.41 -1.49 2.14
CA LEU A 83 -3.94 -1.94 3.42
C LEU A 83 -3.02 -2.98 4.05
N TYR A 84 -2.83 -2.87 5.35
CA TYR A 84 -2.04 -3.77 6.19
C TYR A 84 -2.96 -4.39 7.24
N ALA A 85 -2.91 -5.72 7.40
CA ALA A 85 -3.60 -6.40 8.49
C ALA A 85 -2.73 -7.52 9.05
N ARG A 86 -2.77 -7.71 10.37
CA ARG A 86 -2.26 -8.94 10.98
C ARG A 86 -3.32 -10.03 10.84
N TYR A 87 -2.91 -11.23 10.46
CA TYR A 87 -3.80 -12.38 10.39
C TYR A 87 -3.08 -13.65 10.84
N GLY A 88 -3.56 -14.25 11.92
CA GLY A 88 -2.86 -15.36 12.59
C GLY A 88 -1.44 -14.96 12.97
N LYS A 89 -0.45 -15.72 12.49
CA LYS A 89 0.99 -15.47 12.73
C LYS A 89 1.65 -14.59 11.67
N GLY A 90 0.88 -14.11 10.69
CA GLY A 90 1.39 -13.42 9.51
C GLY A 90 0.81 -12.03 9.32
N ILE A 91 1.20 -11.44 8.20
CA ILE A 91 0.74 -10.14 7.74
C ILE A 91 0.11 -10.33 6.36
N TYR A 92 -1.05 -9.74 6.18
CA TYR A 92 -1.71 -9.58 4.90
C TYR A 92 -1.51 -8.15 4.42
N ILE A 93 -1.16 -8.00 3.14
CA ILE A 93 -1.02 -6.71 2.47
C ILE A 93 -1.89 -6.72 1.22
N TYR A 94 -2.81 -5.77 1.14
CA TYR A 94 -3.47 -5.42 -0.11
C TYR A 94 -2.71 -4.26 -0.75
N ASN A 95 -2.34 -4.39 -2.03
CA ASN A 95 -1.65 -3.36 -2.79
C ASN A 95 -2.35 -3.14 -4.13
N ALA A 96 -2.96 -1.96 -4.30
CA ALA A 96 -3.60 -1.49 -5.53
C ALA A 96 -2.67 -0.59 -6.38
N TYR A 97 -1.48 -0.25 -5.85
CA TYR A 97 -0.53 0.60 -6.57
C TYR A 97 0.06 -0.10 -7.80
N ALA A 98 0.31 0.66 -8.87
CA ALA A 98 0.67 0.18 -10.20
C ALA A 98 2.11 -0.34 -10.32
N PHE A 99 2.55 -1.23 -9.43
CA PHE A 99 3.88 -1.84 -9.47
C PHE A 99 4.21 -2.49 -10.82
N TYR A 100 3.19 -2.99 -11.54
CA TYR A 100 3.36 -3.56 -12.87
C TYR A 100 3.83 -2.55 -13.93
N ARG A 101 3.62 -1.24 -13.70
CA ARG A 101 4.18 -0.16 -14.52
C ARG A 101 5.51 0.33 -13.97
N GLN A 102 5.62 0.44 -12.64
CA GLN A 102 6.80 1.05 -12.01
C GLN A 102 8.05 0.15 -11.99
N LEU A 103 7.86 -1.16 -11.79
CA LEU A 103 8.98 -2.08 -11.69
C LEU A 103 9.71 -2.29 -13.04
N PRO A 104 9.02 -2.46 -14.19
CA PRO A 104 9.70 -2.52 -15.49
C PRO A 104 10.50 -1.26 -15.82
N GLU A 105 10.01 -0.09 -15.42
CA GLU A 105 10.68 1.21 -15.63
C GLU A 105 11.80 1.49 -14.62
N GLY A 106 12.10 0.56 -13.72
CA GLY A 106 13.24 0.70 -12.80
C GLY A 106 13.02 1.72 -11.68
N VAL A 107 11.78 2.11 -11.37
CA VAL A 107 11.48 3.17 -10.38
C VAL A 107 11.97 2.76 -8.98
N PRO A 108 13.01 3.40 -8.42
CA PRO A 108 13.68 2.89 -7.23
C PRO A 108 12.79 2.78 -5.98
N GLY A 109 11.87 3.73 -5.80
CA GLY A 109 10.96 3.73 -4.66
C GLY A 109 9.95 2.58 -4.69
N ALA A 110 9.47 2.19 -5.88
CA ALA A 110 8.60 1.03 -6.04
C ALA A 110 9.33 -0.27 -5.66
N PHE A 111 10.60 -0.42 -6.05
CA PHE A 111 11.43 -1.57 -5.66
C PHE A 111 11.66 -1.61 -4.14
N ARG A 112 11.96 -0.48 -3.50
CA ARG A 112 12.14 -0.42 -2.03
C ARG A 112 10.86 -0.81 -1.30
N LEU A 113 9.71 -0.29 -1.72
CA LEU A 113 8.42 -0.63 -1.11
C LEU A 113 8.09 -2.12 -1.29
N MET A 114 8.29 -2.67 -2.49
CA MET A 114 8.13 -4.12 -2.73
C MET A 114 9.07 -4.96 -1.86
N ALA A 115 10.35 -4.57 -1.76
CA ALA A 115 11.33 -5.27 -0.92
C ALA A 115 10.90 -5.26 0.55
N ASN A 116 10.37 -4.15 1.05
CA ASN A 116 9.79 -4.07 2.40
C ASN A 116 8.63 -5.05 2.57
N MET A 117 7.66 -5.07 1.65
CA MET A 117 6.52 -6.00 1.68
C MET A 117 6.98 -7.46 1.80
N LEU A 118 7.92 -7.88 0.95
CA LEU A 118 8.44 -9.26 0.92
C LEU A 118 9.25 -9.61 2.16
N SER A 119 9.92 -8.62 2.76
CA SER A 119 10.82 -8.85 3.87
C SER A 119 10.10 -8.91 5.20
N LEU A 120 8.92 -8.27 5.35
CA LEU A 120 8.22 -8.05 6.63
C LEU A 120 8.17 -9.24 7.59
N ALA A 121 8.00 -10.46 7.10
CA ALA A 121 7.99 -11.68 7.91
C ALA A 121 9.31 -11.94 8.67
N LYS A 122 10.41 -11.34 8.21
CA LYS A 122 11.75 -11.40 8.80
C LYS A 122 12.14 -10.12 9.56
N ASN A 123 11.24 -9.14 9.68
CA ASN A 123 11.53 -7.92 10.42
C ASN A 123 11.81 -8.28 11.90
N PRO A 124 13.00 -7.97 12.44
CA PRO A 124 13.37 -8.32 13.82
C PRO A 124 12.43 -7.72 14.88
N GLU A 125 11.91 -6.51 14.64
CA GLU A 125 11.02 -5.82 15.57
C GLU A 125 9.64 -6.47 15.62
N LEU A 126 9.16 -6.98 14.48
CA LEU A 126 7.92 -7.74 14.40
C LEU A 126 8.06 -9.13 15.03
N ALA A 127 9.19 -9.79 14.82
CA ALA A 127 9.47 -11.11 15.39
C ALA A 127 9.54 -11.07 16.93
N ALA A 128 10.00 -9.95 17.51
CA ALA A 128 10.03 -9.74 18.96
C ALA A 128 8.64 -9.61 19.59
N GLN A 129 7.62 -9.19 18.82
CA GLN A 129 6.23 -9.02 19.30
C GLN A 129 5.40 -10.32 19.25
N ILE A 130 5.94 -11.39 18.65
CA ILE A 130 5.24 -12.69 18.48
C ILE A 130 5.74 -13.74 19.50
N LYS A 131 6.76 -13.40 20.31
CA LYS A 131 7.19 -14.22 21.45
C LYS A 131 6.47 -13.81 22.72
#